data_AF-A0A967G2B6-F1
#
_entry.id   AF-A0A967G2B6-F1
#
_cell.length_a   1.000
_cell.length_b   1.000
_cell.length_c   1.000
_cell.angle_alpha   90.00
_cell.angle_beta   90.00
_cell.angle_gamma   90.00
#
_symmetry.space_group_name_H-M   'P 1'
#
loop_
_entity.id
_entity.type
_entity.pdbx_description
1 polymer ?
#
loop_
_entity_poly.entity_id
_entity_poly.type
_entity_poly.pdbx_seq_one_letter_code
_entity_poly.pdbx_strand_id
1 'polypeptide(L)' 'ANRDFEFYFLSAGHTRHAQNMAVEPRVAVTIQEDYKDWPNIQGIQMEGPAGLLSGTE' A
#
# COMPACT_ATOMS: atom_id res chain seq x y z
N ALA A 1 -15.36 13.18 -2.39
CA ALA A 1 -14.32 12.17 -2.13
C ALA A 1 -13.23 12.83 -1.32
N ASN A 2 -12.84 12.24 -0.18
CA ASN A 2 -11.72 12.73 0.62
C ASN A 2 -10.43 12.52 -0.18
N ARG A 3 -9.58 13.55 -0.29
CA ARG A 3 -8.35 13.52 -1.09
C ARG A 3 -7.08 13.39 -0.23
N ASP A 4 -7.22 13.33 1.09
CA ASP A 4 -6.10 13.43 2.04
C ASP A 4 -5.59 12.07 2.54
N PHE A 5 -5.98 10.96 1.91
CA PHE A 5 -5.51 9.61 2.24
C PHE A 5 -4.46 9.11 1.25
N GLU A 6 -3.33 9.81 1.18
CA GLU A 6 -2.14 9.32 0.48
C GLU A 6 -1.33 8.41 1.41
N PHE A 7 -1.06 7.19 0.96
CA PHE A 7 -0.27 6.22 1.70
C PHE A 7 1.11 6.06 1.08
N TYR A 8 2.13 6.33 1.88
CA TYR A 8 3.52 6.25 1.48
C TYR A 8 4.19 5.04 2.15
N PHE A 9 4.91 4.25 1.35
CA PHE A 9 5.63 3.06 1.82
C PHE A 9 6.94 2.88 1.04
N LEU A 10 7.83 2.06 1.59
CA LEU A 10 9.09 1.70 0.94
C LEU A 10 9.08 0.22 0.54
N SER A 11 9.58 -0.06 -0.65
CA SER A 11 9.82 -1.42 -1.13
C SER A 11 11.15 -1.49 -1.87
N ALA A 12 11.84 -2.62 -1.77
CA ALA A 12 13.01 -2.89 -2.60
C ALA A 12 12.56 -3.19 -4.04
N GLY A 13 13.11 -2.46 -5.03
CA GLY A 13 12.64 -2.54 -6.41
C GLY A 13 12.82 -3.89 -7.10
N HIS A 14 13.72 -4.76 -6.60
CA HIS A 14 13.98 -6.08 -7.16
C HIS A 14 13.00 -7.16 -6.68
N THR A 15 12.09 -6.85 -5.76
CA THR A 15 11.13 -7.83 -5.27
C THR A 15 10.02 -8.06 -6.30
N ARG A 16 9.47 -9.28 -6.32
CA ARG A 16 8.37 -9.62 -7.22
C ARG A 16 7.17 -8.69 -7.07
N HIS A 17 6.81 -8.29 -5.84
CA HIS A 17 5.67 -7.39 -5.63
C HIS A 17 5.94 -5.98 -6.15
N ALA A 18 7.17 -5.45 -6.00
CA ALA A 18 7.54 -4.16 -6.57
C ALA A 18 7.49 -4.19 -8.10
N GLN A 19 8.02 -5.25 -8.71
CA GLN A 19 7.95 -5.43 -10.16
C GLN A 19 6.50 -5.59 -10.66
N ASN A 20 5.66 -6.32 -9.92
CA ASN A 20 4.24 -6.45 -10.25
C ASN A 20 3.53 -5.10 -10.19
N MET A 21 3.74 -4.29 -9.14
CA MET A 21 3.14 -2.95 -9.01
C MET A 21 3.64 -1.98 -10.09
N ALA A 22 4.87 -2.17 -10.59
CA ALA A 22 5.39 -1.37 -11.70
C ALA A 22 4.72 -1.70 -13.05
N VAL A 23 4.20 -2.93 -13.22
CA VAL A 23 3.50 -3.37 -14.44
C VAL A 23 2.00 -3.13 -14.35
N GLU A 24 1.38 -3.47 -13.22
CA GLU A 24 -0.04 -3.24 -12.91
C GLU A 24 -0.14 -2.47 -11.59
N PRO A 25 -0.35 -1.15 -11.63
CA PRO A 25 -0.28 -0.30 -10.45
C PRO A 25 -1.51 -0.38 -9.55
N ARG A 26 -2.62 -1.00 -9.99
CA ARG A 26 -3.83 -1.13 -9.17
C ARG A 26 -3.59 -2.11 -8.02
N VAL A 27 -3.57 -1.59 -6.80
CA VAL A 27 -3.31 -2.35 -5.58
C VAL A 27 -4.42 -2.17 -4.54
N ALA A 28 -4.51 -3.14 -3.63
CA ALA A 28 -5.29 -3.05 -2.41
C ALA A 28 -4.34 -3.06 -1.21
N VAL A 29 -4.57 -2.15 -0.26
CA VAL A 29 -3.79 -1.99 0.97
C VAL A 29 -4.70 -2.22 2.17
N THR A 30 -4.20 -2.95 3.16
CA THR A 30 -4.86 -3.13 4.46
C THR A 30 -3.87 -2.79 5.56
N ILE A 31 -4.28 -1.92 6.47
CA ILE A 31 -3.53 -1.56 7.67
C ILE A 31 -4.34 -2.04 8.87
N GLN A 32 -3.73 -2.91 9.67
CA GLN A 32 -4.34 -3.52 10.86
C GLN A 32 -3.27 -3.72 11.93
N GLU A 33 -3.68 -3.78 13.19
CA GLU A 33 -2.79 -4.19 14.28
C GLU A 33 -2.37 -5.66 14.12
N ASP A 34 -1.27 -6.05 14.78
CA ASP A 34 -0.85 -7.45 14.87
C ASP A 34 -1.73 -8.20 15.88
N TYR A 35 -2.99 -8.46 15.49
CA TYR A 35 -3.95 -9.16 16.33
C TYR A 35 -3.57 -10.64 16.50
N LYS A 36 -3.57 -11.10 17.76
CA LYS A 36 -3.37 -12.52 18.09
C LYS A 36 -4.61 -13.38 17.80
N ASP A 37 -5.79 -12.78 17.93
CA ASP A 37 -7.08 -13.45 17.78
C ASP A 37 -7.79 -13.00 16.50
N TRP A 38 -7.99 -13.96 15.59
CA TRP A 38 -8.60 -13.73 14.27
C TRP A 38 -9.96 -13.04 14.30
N PRO A 39 -10.89 -13.33 15.24
CA PRO A 39 -12.19 -12.66 15.29
C PRO A 39 -12.12 -11.17 15.59
N ASN A 40 -10.99 -10.71 16.15
CA ASN A 40 -10.82 -9.33 16.60
C ASN A 40 -10.08 -8.45 15.57
N ILE A 41 -9.74 -8.98 14.39
CA ILE A 41 -9.04 -8.20 13.36
C ILE A 41 -9.90 -7.01 12.93
N GLN A 42 -9.34 -5.82 13.07
CA GLN A 42 -9.92 -4.55 12.62
C GLN A 42 -8.86 -3.76 11.85
N GLY A 43 -9.28 -2.93 10.90
CA GLY A 43 -8.33 -2.19 10.10
C GLY A 43 -8.96 -1.24 9.11
N ILE A 44 -8.10 -0.55 8.38
CA ILE A 44 -8.45 0.35 7.28
C ILE A 44 -8.08 -0.34 5.98
N GLN A 45 -9.00 -0.35 5.03
CA GLN A 45 -8.77 -0.84 3.68
C GLN A 45 -8.83 0.30 2.68
N MET A 46 -7.94 0.25 1.70
CA MET A 46 -7.86 1.23 0.62
C MET A 46 -7.53 0.50 -0.68
N GLU A 47 -8.04 1.03 -1.79
CA GLU A 47 -7.71 0.58 -3.14
C GLU A 47 -7.30 1.79 -3.97
N GLY A 48 -6.27 1.63 -4.79
CA GLY A 48 -5.82 2.71 -5.66
C GLY A 48 -4.55 2.35 -6.43
N PRO A 49 -4.07 3.28 -7.28
CA PRO A 49 -2.80 3.11 -7.96
C PRO A 49 -1.62 3.33 -7.02
N ALA A 50 -0.61 2.46 -7.08
CA ALA A 50 0.71 2.71 -6.50
C ALA A 50 1.60 3.41 -7.54
N GLY A 51 2.34 4.45 -7.11
CA GLY A 51 3.24 5.21 -7.97
C GLY A 51 4.60 5.40 -7.32
N LEU A 52 5.66 5.41 -8.12
CA LEU A 52 7.00 5.78 -7.66
C LEU A 52 7.04 7.30 -7.43
N LEU A 53 7.50 7.73 -6.25
CA LEU A 53 7.79 9.13 -6.00
C LEU A 53 9.17 9.47 -6.54
N SER A 54 9.25 10.58 -7.27
CA SER A 54 10.51 11.25 -7.63
C SER A 54 10.67 12.49 -6.76
N GLY A 55 11.86 12.69 -6.20
CA GLY A 55 12.22 13.94 -5.54
C GLY A 55 12.85 14.95 -6.51
N THR A 56 12.69 16.23 -6.19
CA THR A 56 13.56 17.31 -6.68
C THR A 56 14.26 17.87 -5.45
N GLU A 57 15.57 18.12 -5.52
CA GLU A 57 16.35 18.74 -4.44
C GLU A 57 15.91 20.19 -4.17
#